data_AF-A0A7S8D233-F1
#
_entry.id   AF-A0A7S8D233-F1
#
_cell.length_a   1.000
_cell.length_b   1.000
_cell.length_c   1.000
_cell.angle_alpha   90.00
_cell.angle_beta   90.00
_cell.angle_gamma   90.00
#
_symmetry.space_group_name_H-M   'P 1'
#
loop_
_entity.id
_entity.type
_entity.pdbx_description
1 polymer ?
#
loop_
_entity_poly.entity_id
_entity_poly.type
_entity_poly.pdbx_seq_one_letter_code
_entity_poly.pdbx_strand_id
1 'polypeptide(L)'
;MASGYTGDFVGDYIGIPNNRDDAMSIDSPPVKPSFFGVTGHNEIFEETKNYLSKLEASSINPEDTSISGTQASSAIKFKDLPPNIQQTCLAVLGCIFGPCYDRLVAHKTKYENRLWSNLTVPGIIRSLESTFGSQLNLEKVNLELIAERICNNTMRPFRDTENSQEWVGQLCGQNLRWESITMLWSVLRRIPNSFEPMERHRLHILENGTLNKATLAFLRHGISLARYFTVANVMILDLLQQKTIVESMIIGDASLAVWNSHGEAVAMMTYLGVHAQRNITPYTPSLSSEHKRRLFGRIYNLDKAIVAFTGRPPLLDPRYCTTHMPLDLSDEDLLAGGAALERAAAELNPSGWNTHGGVYPSGFCRAAYQISVIRSEILGITLAPDPNTTLETLSNIKQRELSVIAQFPKHLIYDPDDPHDLPLPQAEPTSHEKDLSDPQVEINVIPLRIFTRLTHLQNMFLLERLFLQNGAVDEGDVLLVSFEMISLTLLFWTHKDKFRDIRRDFEWMLMAFAVPGGGILCQELLEPTFQGRHPKDSRLSRSSIVQKLSLLVGFLDWVHPSAPNGDLCASCKTVIQRVLDYQLNDAVNELGTLEQFSSGLAGRLNFKFELLNTFEWLNT
;
A
#
# COMPACT_ATOMS: atom_id res chain seq x y z
N MET A 1 -23.10 -42.51 -4.96
CA MET A 1 -23.70 -41.42 -5.78
C MET A 1 -23.05 -40.09 -5.36
N ALA A 2 -21.73 -40.02 -5.47
CA ALA A 2 -21.02 -39.03 -6.28
C ALA A 2 -21.77 -38.41 -7.49
N SER A 3 -21.93 -37.08 -7.42
CA SER A 3 -21.77 -36.02 -8.44
C SER A 3 -22.64 -34.86 -7.95
N GLY A 4 -22.23 -33.62 -7.81
CA GLY A 4 -21.38 -32.78 -8.64
C GLY A 4 -21.85 -31.35 -8.34
N TYR A 5 -21.20 -30.69 -7.38
CA TYR A 5 -21.29 -29.23 -7.21
C TYR A 5 -19.89 -28.70 -7.51
N THR A 6 -19.62 -28.55 -8.80
CA THR A 6 -18.52 -27.73 -9.28
C THR A 6 -18.89 -26.28 -9.00
N GLY A 7 -18.02 -25.57 -8.28
CA GLY A 7 -18.19 -24.17 -7.98
C GLY A 7 -18.10 -23.33 -9.24
N ASP A 8 -19.21 -22.72 -9.63
CA ASP A 8 -19.21 -21.57 -10.53
C ASP A 8 -18.91 -20.31 -9.71
N PHE A 9 -17.63 -20.11 -9.42
CA PHE A 9 -17.06 -18.77 -9.16
C PHE A 9 -16.26 -18.38 -10.41
N VAL A 10 -16.95 -18.33 -11.56
CA VAL A 10 -16.43 -17.70 -12.77
C VAL A 10 -16.80 -16.22 -12.69
N GLY A 11 -15.79 -15.37 -12.80
CA GLY A 11 -15.90 -13.94 -12.55
C GLY A 11 -16.74 -13.19 -13.57
N ASP A 12 -17.82 -12.59 -13.09
CA ASP A 12 -18.50 -11.47 -13.74
C ASP A 12 -18.07 -10.14 -13.08
N TYR A 13 -16.76 -9.83 -13.12
CA TYR A 13 -16.23 -8.53 -12.66
C TYR A 13 -15.40 -7.78 -13.70
N ILE A 14 -15.39 -8.27 -14.94
CA ILE A 14 -14.94 -7.52 -16.10
C ILE A 14 -16.09 -7.59 -17.08
N GLY A 15 -16.83 -6.49 -17.23
CA GLY A 15 -17.73 -6.36 -18.36
C GLY A 15 -16.90 -6.55 -19.63
N ILE A 16 -17.15 -7.64 -20.34
CA ILE A 16 -16.65 -7.79 -21.71
C ILE A 16 -17.32 -6.66 -22.50
N PRO A 17 -16.57 -5.80 -23.20
CA PRO A 17 -17.18 -4.78 -24.05
C PRO A 17 -18.02 -5.48 -25.11
N ASN A 18 -19.34 -5.30 -25.05
CA ASN A 18 -20.30 -5.98 -25.90
C ASN A 18 -20.39 -5.36 -27.31
N ASN A 19 -19.54 -4.39 -27.64
CA ASN A 19 -19.51 -3.79 -28.97
C ASN A 19 -18.07 -3.58 -29.47
N ARG A 20 -17.88 -3.88 -30.76
CA ARG A 20 -16.63 -3.59 -31.51
C ARG A 20 -16.31 -2.08 -31.61
N ASP A 21 -17.19 -1.21 -31.15
CA ASP A 21 -17.03 0.25 -31.14
C ASP A 21 -16.44 0.80 -29.82
N ASP A 22 -16.16 -0.04 -28.82
CA ASP A 22 -15.55 0.40 -27.54
C ASP A 22 -14.03 0.67 -27.63
N ALA A 23 -13.42 0.52 -28.81
CA ALA A 23 -12.05 0.95 -29.08
C ALA A 23 -12.00 2.46 -29.37
N MET A 24 -12.42 3.31 -28.41
CA MET A 24 -12.43 4.76 -28.58
C MET A 24 -11.23 5.41 -27.87
N SER A 25 -10.06 5.30 -28.49
CA SER A 25 -8.98 6.24 -28.24
C SER A 25 -9.35 7.56 -28.92
N ILE A 26 -9.48 8.65 -28.17
CA ILE A 26 -9.18 9.97 -28.77
C ILE A 26 -7.74 9.87 -29.28
N ASP A 27 -7.42 10.47 -30.43
CA ASP A 27 -6.02 10.62 -30.89
C ASP A 27 -5.23 11.29 -29.76
N SER A 28 -4.65 10.47 -28.90
CA SER A 28 -3.88 10.94 -27.77
C SER A 28 -2.67 11.64 -28.38
N PRO A 29 -2.18 12.74 -27.78
CA PRO A 29 -0.86 13.26 -28.13
C PRO A 29 0.12 12.12 -28.29
N PRO A 30 1.00 12.11 -29.31
CA PRO A 30 2.06 11.13 -29.38
C PRO A 30 2.86 11.22 -28.08
N VAL A 31 2.56 10.33 -27.14
CA VAL A 31 3.26 10.26 -25.86
C VAL A 31 4.57 9.58 -26.20
N LYS A 32 5.63 10.38 -26.37
CA LYS A 32 7.00 9.84 -26.38
C LYS A 32 7.10 8.95 -25.13
N PRO A 33 7.40 7.64 -25.25
CA PRO A 33 7.33 6.78 -24.08
C PRO A 33 8.22 7.34 -22.97
N SER A 34 7.66 7.47 -21.77
CA SER A 34 8.27 8.20 -20.65
C SER A 34 9.59 7.59 -20.20
N PHE A 35 9.77 6.30 -20.42
CA PHE A 35 11.01 5.59 -20.15
C PHE A 35 11.25 4.50 -21.19
N PHE A 36 12.48 4.47 -21.71
CA PHE A 36 13.04 3.33 -22.40
C PHE A 36 14.24 2.88 -21.59
N GLY A 37 14.34 1.57 -21.33
CA GLY A 37 15.54 1.02 -20.70
C GLY A 37 16.72 1.05 -21.66
N VAL A 38 17.91 0.70 -21.13
CA VAL A 38 19.20 0.68 -21.86
C VAL A 38 19.21 -0.17 -23.13
N THR A 39 18.32 -1.15 -23.24
CA THR A 39 18.15 -1.99 -24.43
C THR A 39 17.00 -1.53 -25.34
N GLY A 40 16.32 -0.44 -24.99
CA GLY A 40 15.22 0.12 -25.73
C GLY A 40 15.69 0.84 -26.99
N HIS A 41 14.92 0.71 -28.07
CA HIS A 41 15.27 1.27 -29.38
C HIS A 41 15.65 2.75 -29.32
N ASN A 42 14.94 3.55 -28.52
CA ASN A 42 15.15 4.99 -28.45
C ASN A 42 16.49 5.38 -27.80
N GLU A 43 17.05 4.57 -26.90
CA GLU A 43 18.34 4.88 -26.27
C GLU A 43 19.49 4.72 -27.27
N ILE A 44 19.42 3.74 -28.16
CA ILE A 44 20.35 3.57 -29.29
C ILE A 44 20.28 4.76 -30.24
N PHE A 45 19.07 5.29 -30.51
CA PHE A 45 18.90 6.48 -31.33
C PHE A 45 19.40 7.76 -30.67
N GLU A 46 19.16 7.94 -29.35
CA GLU A 46 19.70 9.08 -28.61
C GLU A 46 21.23 8.99 -28.45
N GLU A 47 21.79 7.79 -28.27
CA GLU A 47 23.24 7.55 -28.28
C GLU A 47 23.83 7.91 -29.63
N THR A 48 23.20 7.44 -30.72
CA THR A 48 23.59 7.78 -32.10
C THR A 48 23.48 9.27 -32.35
N LYS A 49 22.41 9.93 -31.88
CA LYS A 49 22.24 11.39 -31.97
C LYS A 49 23.31 12.14 -31.18
N ASN A 50 23.71 11.64 -30.02
CA ASN A 50 24.81 12.20 -29.22
C ASN A 50 26.19 11.97 -29.85
N TYR A 51 26.39 10.87 -30.57
CA TYR A 51 27.59 10.67 -31.38
C TYR A 51 27.61 11.59 -32.61
N LEU A 52 26.48 11.72 -33.30
CA LEU A 52 26.32 12.63 -34.44
C LEU A 52 26.53 14.08 -34.01
N SER A 53 25.98 14.51 -32.88
CA SER A 53 26.19 15.88 -32.38
C SER A 53 27.64 16.18 -31.97
N LYS A 54 28.40 15.15 -31.57
CA LYS A 54 29.85 15.25 -31.33
C LYS A 54 30.67 15.25 -32.63
N LEU A 55 30.16 14.62 -33.69
CA LEU A 55 30.78 14.61 -35.02
C LEU A 55 30.44 15.89 -35.83
N GLU A 56 29.26 16.46 -35.61
CA GLU A 56 28.70 17.64 -36.29
C GLU A 56 29.11 18.97 -35.62
N ALA A 57 30.22 19.00 -34.88
CA ALA A 57 30.85 20.25 -34.40
C ALA A 57 31.31 21.20 -35.54
N SER A 58 31.06 20.83 -36.81
CA SER A 58 31.05 21.72 -37.96
C SER A 58 29.73 21.59 -38.73
N SER A 59 28.81 22.51 -38.42
CA SER A 59 27.64 22.97 -39.18
C SER A 59 26.55 21.95 -39.56
N ILE A 60 25.56 21.78 -38.68
CA ILE A 60 24.15 21.58 -39.09
C ILE A 60 23.25 22.46 -38.20
N ASN A 61 22.32 23.19 -38.82
CA ASN A 61 21.32 24.00 -38.11
C ASN A 61 20.34 23.09 -37.33
N PRO A 62 19.99 23.39 -36.06
CA PRO A 62 19.22 22.48 -35.22
C PRO A 62 17.72 22.34 -35.55
N GLU A 63 17.24 22.91 -36.67
CA GLU A 63 15.80 22.99 -36.95
C GLU A 63 15.21 21.83 -37.77
N ASP A 64 16.02 20.95 -38.37
CA ASP A 64 15.52 19.92 -39.32
C ASP A 64 15.27 18.51 -38.74
N THR A 65 15.27 18.33 -37.40
CA THR A 65 14.89 17.04 -36.78
C THR A 65 13.81 17.12 -35.71
N SER A 66 12.98 18.16 -35.74
CA SER A 66 11.65 18.04 -35.15
C SER A 66 10.78 17.23 -36.10
N ILE A 67 10.42 15.99 -35.73
CA ILE A 67 9.13 15.46 -36.15
C ILE A 67 8.13 16.45 -35.57
N SER A 68 7.67 17.39 -36.40
CA SER A 68 6.59 18.31 -36.10
C SER A 68 5.35 17.48 -35.85
N GLY A 69 5.16 17.08 -34.59
CA GLY A 69 3.86 16.70 -34.06
C GLY A 69 3.02 17.97 -34.00
N THR A 70 2.47 18.37 -35.14
CA THR A 70 1.39 19.34 -35.22
C THR A 70 0.26 18.82 -34.33
N GLN A 71 0.03 19.44 -33.18
CA GLN A 71 -1.19 19.20 -32.41
C GLN A 71 -1.83 20.52 -32.04
N ALA A 72 -2.64 21.01 -32.97
CA ALA A 72 -3.85 21.72 -32.56
C ALA A 72 -4.76 20.67 -31.89
N SER A 73 -4.60 20.46 -30.59
CA SER A 73 -5.65 19.79 -29.80
C SER A 73 -6.83 20.76 -29.80
N SER A 74 -7.83 20.49 -30.64
CA SER A 74 -9.12 21.15 -30.54
C SER A 74 -9.68 20.87 -29.15
N ALA A 75 -10.19 21.91 -28.49
CA ALA A 75 -10.83 21.75 -27.20
C ALA A 75 -12.05 20.85 -27.35
N ILE A 76 -12.13 19.80 -26.53
CA ILE A 76 -13.28 18.89 -26.50
C ILE A 76 -14.51 19.66 -26.03
N LYS A 77 -15.64 19.46 -26.72
CA LYS A 77 -16.96 19.82 -26.20
C LYS A 77 -17.58 18.63 -25.50
N PHE A 78 -18.17 18.86 -24.33
CA PHE A 78 -18.73 17.77 -23.52
C PHE A 78 -19.81 16.98 -24.28
N LYS A 79 -20.59 17.67 -25.11
CA LYS A 79 -21.65 17.08 -25.94
C LYS A 79 -21.13 16.14 -27.04
N ASP A 80 -19.85 16.26 -27.41
CA ASP A 80 -19.23 15.44 -28.45
C ASP A 80 -18.63 14.15 -27.88
N LEU A 81 -18.60 13.99 -26.55
CA LEU A 81 -18.12 12.77 -25.90
C LEU A 81 -19.11 11.62 -26.11
N PRO A 82 -18.66 10.35 -26.08
CA PRO A 82 -19.55 9.20 -26.09
C PRO A 82 -20.56 9.24 -24.93
N PRO A 83 -21.82 8.79 -25.11
CA PRO A 83 -22.86 8.89 -24.08
C PRO A 83 -22.49 8.22 -22.75
N ASN A 84 -21.79 7.08 -22.79
CA ASN A 84 -21.29 6.39 -21.60
C ASN A 84 -20.25 7.25 -20.84
N ILE A 85 -19.33 7.90 -21.54
CA ILE A 85 -18.34 8.80 -20.94
C ILE A 85 -19.04 10.02 -20.33
N GLN A 86 -20.01 10.62 -21.02
CA GLN A 86 -20.81 11.72 -20.48
C GLN A 86 -21.51 11.31 -19.18
N GLN A 87 -22.17 10.16 -19.17
CA GLN A 87 -22.88 9.65 -18.00
C GLN A 87 -21.93 9.41 -16.82
N THR A 88 -20.77 8.78 -17.05
CA THR A 88 -19.77 8.53 -16.00
C THR A 88 -19.19 9.84 -15.46
N CYS A 89 -18.91 10.82 -16.33
CA CYS A 89 -18.45 12.16 -15.90
C CYS A 89 -19.46 12.79 -14.93
N LEU A 90 -20.74 12.82 -15.30
CA LEU A 90 -21.79 13.40 -14.46
C LEU A 90 -22.03 12.60 -13.17
N ALA A 91 -21.86 11.28 -13.19
CA ALA A 91 -21.98 10.44 -12.00
C ALA A 91 -20.84 10.73 -10.99
N VAL A 92 -19.59 10.74 -11.45
CA VAL A 92 -18.41 11.01 -10.60
C VAL A 92 -18.46 12.44 -10.06
N LEU A 93 -18.78 13.43 -10.90
CA LEU A 93 -18.91 14.82 -10.44
C LEU A 93 -20.10 15.01 -9.52
N GLY A 94 -21.22 14.32 -9.75
CA GLY A 94 -22.38 14.32 -8.85
C GLY A 94 -22.00 13.89 -7.43
N CYS A 95 -21.12 12.89 -7.30
CA CYS A 95 -20.62 12.44 -6.00
C CYS A 95 -19.84 13.53 -5.25
N ILE A 96 -19.20 14.49 -5.94
CA ILE A 96 -18.40 15.55 -5.30
C ILE A 96 -19.20 16.84 -5.12
N PHE A 97 -19.86 17.27 -6.20
CA PHE A 97 -20.65 18.49 -6.28
C PHE A 97 -22.13 18.26 -5.93
N GLY A 98 -22.38 17.24 -5.11
CA GLY A 98 -23.69 16.86 -4.58
C GLY A 98 -23.78 17.10 -3.06
N PRO A 99 -24.64 16.35 -2.34
CA PRO A 99 -24.89 16.54 -0.91
C PRO A 99 -23.67 16.34 0.01
N CYS A 100 -22.56 15.81 -0.50
CA CYS A 100 -21.35 15.61 0.29
C CYS A 100 -20.37 16.79 0.23
N TYR A 101 -20.54 17.75 -0.69
CA TYR A 101 -19.57 18.83 -0.93
C TYR A 101 -19.23 19.60 0.34
N ASP A 102 -20.25 20.11 1.04
CA ASP A 102 -20.05 20.93 2.25
C ASP A 102 -19.32 20.15 3.35
N ARG A 103 -19.62 18.85 3.45
CA ARG A 103 -18.95 17.92 4.38
C ARG A 103 -17.51 17.67 3.95
N LEU A 104 -17.24 17.51 2.66
CA LEU A 104 -15.89 17.37 2.11
C LEU A 104 -15.03 18.59 2.46
N VAL A 105 -15.57 19.81 2.27
CA VAL A 105 -14.88 21.06 2.61
C VAL A 105 -14.71 21.22 4.12
N ALA A 106 -15.72 20.88 4.93
CA ALA A 106 -15.61 20.95 6.40
C ALA A 106 -14.53 20.01 6.96
N HIS A 107 -14.23 18.89 6.29
CA HIS A 107 -13.18 17.95 6.71
C HIS A 107 -11.75 18.37 6.30
N LYS A 108 -11.56 19.55 5.69
CA LYS A 108 -10.25 20.02 5.17
C LYS A 108 -9.11 20.06 6.21
N THR A 109 -9.43 20.12 7.51
CA THR A 109 -8.45 20.25 8.62
C THR A 109 -8.26 18.99 9.47
N LYS A 110 -9.19 18.02 9.45
CA LYS A 110 -9.18 16.85 10.35
C LYS A 110 -8.39 15.64 9.80
N TYR A 111 -7.22 15.88 9.22
CA TYR A 111 -6.41 14.83 8.59
C TYR A 111 -5.68 13.97 9.64
N GLU A 112 -6.43 13.11 10.34
CA GLU A 112 -5.93 12.24 11.42
C GLU A 112 -5.14 11.01 10.92
N ASN A 113 -5.15 10.71 9.62
CA ASN A 113 -4.37 9.60 9.08
C ASN A 113 -3.77 9.96 7.70
N ARG A 114 -2.62 10.64 7.75
CA ARG A 114 -1.86 11.14 6.58
C ARG A 114 -1.07 10.07 5.83
N LEU A 115 -0.89 8.90 6.44
CA LEU A 115 -0.04 7.81 5.95
C LEU A 115 -0.53 7.26 4.60
N TRP A 116 -1.85 7.22 4.43
CA TRP A 116 -2.54 6.68 3.27
C TRP A 116 -3.20 7.77 2.40
N SER A 117 -2.98 9.05 2.70
CA SER A 117 -3.49 10.15 1.88
C SER A 117 -2.38 10.73 1.01
N ASN A 118 -2.75 11.19 -0.19
CA ASN A 118 -1.84 12.00 -0.98
C ASN A 118 -1.75 13.41 -0.35
N LEU A 119 -0.53 13.92 -0.28
CA LEU A 119 -0.19 15.22 0.28
C LEU A 119 -0.90 16.43 -0.40
N THR A 120 -1.39 16.30 -1.63
CA THR A 120 -2.07 17.38 -2.38
C THR A 120 -3.56 17.51 -2.09
N VAL A 121 -4.19 16.48 -1.50
CA VAL A 121 -5.65 16.48 -1.25
C VAL A 121 -6.10 17.69 -0.42
N PRO A 122 -5.40 18.11 0.65
CA PRO A 122 -5.73 19.36 1.36
C PRO A 122 -5.69 20.59 0.45
N GLY A 123 -4.73 20.67 -0.48
CA GLY A 123 -4.64 21.74 -1.47
C GLY A 123 -5.82 21.73 -2.45
N ILE A 124 -6.22 20.55 -2.93
CA ILE A 124 -7.38 20.37 -3.81
C ILE A 124 -8.66 20.84 -3.11
N ILE A 125 -8.89 20.44 -1.86
CA ILE A 125 -10.10 20.82 -1.11
C ILE A 125 -10.14 22.33 -0.85
N ARG A 126 -9.03 22.94 -0.41
CA ARG A 126 -8.94 24.41 -0.25
C ARG A 126 -9.23 25.13 -1.56
N SER A 127 -8.76 24.58 -2.67
CA SER A 127 -9.01 25.16 -3.98
C SER A 127 -10.47 25.02 -4.43
N LEU A 128 -11.14 23.91 -4.10
CA LEU A 128 -12.56 23.74 -4.34
C LEU A 128 -13.36 24.79 -3.55
N GLU A 129 -13.08 24.93 -2.26
CA GLU A 129 -13.74 25.91 -1.39
C GLU A 129 -13.54 27.35 -1.91
N SER A 130 -12.32 27.70 -2.31
CA SER A 130 -12.04 29.01 -2.90
C SER A 130 -12.80 29.26 -4.21
N THR A 131 -13.15 28.22 -4.95
CA THR A 131 -13.80 28.34 -6.27
C THR A 131 -15.32 28.32 -6.17
N PHE A 132 -15.88 27.48 -5.30
CA PHE A 132 -17.32 27.23 -5.22
C PHE A 132 -17.95 27.68 -3.90
N GLY A 133 -17.15 28.19 -2.95
CA GLY A 133 -17.57 28.58 -1.61
C GLY A 133 -17.54 27.42 -0.61
N SER A 134 -17.68 27.72 0.67
CA SER A 134 -17.78 26.69 1.73
C SER A 134 -19.12 25.95 1.73
N GLN A 135 -20.14 26.51 1.08
CA GLN A 135 -21.44 25.89 0.84
C GLN A 135 -21.72 25.91 -0.65
N LEU A 136 -22.06 24.75 -1.21
CA LEU A 136 -22.29 24.64 -2.64
C LEU A 136 -23.64 25.24 -3.03
N ASN A 137 -23.65 26.25 -3.90
CA ASN A 137 -24.87 26.73 -4.52
C ASN A 137 -25.22 25.87 -5.75
N LEU A 138 -26.05 24.84 -5.55
CA LEU A 138 -26.45 23.87 -6.59
C LEU A 138 -27.05 24.53 -7.84
N GLU A 139 -27.79 25.64 -7.70
CA GLU A 139 -28.40 26.34 -8.85
C GLU A 139 -27.35 26.98 -9.78
N LYS A 140 -26.16 27.27 -9.25
CA LYS A 140 -25.05 27.88 -10.01
C LYS A 140 -24.06 26.84 -10.54
N VAL A 141 -24.21 25.58 -10.17
CA VAL A 141 -23.30 24.50 -10.57
C VAL A 141 -23.78 23.89 -11.88
N ASN A 142 -22.99 24.07 -12.94
CA ASN A 142 -23.19 23.38 -14.21
C ASN A 142 -22.18 22.24 -14.34
N LEU A 143 -22.63 21.00 -14.08
CA LEU A 143 -21.77 19.81 -14.12
C LEU A 143 -21.23 19.51 -15.52
N GLU A 144 -21.97 19.81 -16.59
CA GLU A 144 -21.48 19.61 -17.97
C GLU A 144 -20.32 20.56 -18.28
N LEU A 145 -20.41 21.82 -17.85
CA LEU A 145 -19.35 22.80 -18.05
C LEU A 145 -18.11 22.45 -17.21
N ILE A 146 -18.31 21.98 -15.98
CA ILE A 146 -17.22 21.49 -15.13
C ILE A 146 -16.57 20.26 -15.76
N ALA A 147 -17.36 19.31 -16.25
CA ALA A 147 -16.87 18.13 -16.95
C ALA A 147 -16.07 18.52 -18.21
N GLU A 148 -16.59 19.39 -19.07
CA GLU A 148 -15.90 19.89 -20.26
C GLU A 148 -14.50 20.41 -19.90
N ARG A 149 -14.41 21.25 -18.88
CA ARG A 149 -13.14 21.81 -18.42
C ARG A 149 -12.20 20.74 -17.87
N ILE A 150 -12.69 19.84 -17.02
CA ILE A 150 -11.88 18.79 -16.41
C ILE A 150 -11.35 17.83 -17.50
N CYS A 151 -12.16 17.46 -18.48
CA CYS A 151 -11.74 16.64 -19.62
C CYS A 151 -10.60 17.33 -20.40
N ASN A 152 -10.78 18.61 -20.78
CA ASN A 152 -9.77 19.38 -21.50
C ASN A 152 -8.47 19.58 -20.68
N ASN A 153 -8.58 19.79 -19.37
CA ASN A 153 -7.41 19.87 -18.50
C ASN A 153 -6.70 18.52 -18.45
N THR A 154 -7.44 17.42 -18.28
CA THR A 154 -6.89 16.06 -18.19
C THR A 154 -6.13 15.65 -19.45
N MET A 155 -6.50 16.15 -20.64
CA MET A 155 -5.73 15.90 -21.86
C MET A 155 -4.35 16.56 -21.87
N ARG A 156 -4.17 17.66 -21.13
CA ARG A 156 -2.87 18.36 -21.10
C ARG A 156 -1.86 17.51 -20.34
N PRO A 157 -0.60 17.40 -20.78
CA PRO A 157 0.42 16.66 -20.04
C PRO A 157 0.60 17.18 -18.62
N PHE A 158 0.69 16.28 -17.64
CA PHE A 158 1.09 16.62 -16.28
C PHE A 158 2.61 16.75 -16.21
N ARG A 159 3.12 17.92 -15.82
CA ARG A 159 4.55 18.26 -15.89
C ARG A 159 5.23 18.08 -14.54
N ASP A 160 6.42 17.49 -14.59
CA ASP A 160 7.35 17.49 -13.46
C ASP A 160 8.03 18.87 -13.35
N THR A 161 7.50 19.73 -12.48
CA THR A 161 8.07 21.03 -12.15
C THR A 161 8.83 20.96 -10.84
N GLU A 162 9.96 21.67 -10.74
CA GLU A 162 10.73 21.78 -9.49
C GLU A 162 10.03 22.68 -8.46
N ASN A 163 9.25 23.65 -8.93
CA ASN A 163 8.46 24.53 -8.07
C ASN A 163 7.23 23.79 -7.53
N SER A 164 7.14 23.67 -6.20
CA SER A 164 6.04 22.99 -5.51
C SER A 164 4.66 23.61 -5.77
N GLN A 165 4.56 24.94 -5.84
CA GLN A 165 3.30 25.64 -6.08
C GLN A 165 2.80 25.43 -7.51
N GLU A 166 3.70 25.47 -8.49
CA GLU A 166 3.36 25.15 -9.88
C GLU A 166 2.92 23.68 -10.01
N TRP A 167 3.60 22.77 -9.31
CA TRP A 167 3.27 21.35 -9.33
C TRP A 167 1.86 21.09 -8.77
N VAL A 168 1.56 21.63 -7.58
CA VAL A 168 0.22 21.53 -6.98
C VAL A 168 -0.83 22.30 -7.78
N GLY A 169 -0.47 23.44 -8.36
CA GLY A 169 -1.34 24.28 -9.17
C GLY A 169 -1.91 23.58 -10.41
N GLN A 170 -1.25 22.53 -10.91
CA GLN A 170 -1.78 21.67 -11.98
C GLN A 170 -2.97 20.80 -11.55
N LEU A 171 -3.24 20.69 -10.25
CA LEU A 171 -4.32 19.89 -9.67
C LEU A 171 -5.43 20.73 -9.05
N CYS A 172 -5.32 22.06 -9.08
CA CYS A 172 -6.17 22.97 -8.33
C CYS A 172 -6.89 23.99 -9.22
N GLY A 173 -8.02 24.49 -8.73
CA GLY A 173 -8.74 25.64 -9.24
C GLY A 173 -9.24 25.43 -10.66
N GLN A 174 -8.87 26.34 -11.56
CA GLN A 174 -9.23 26.23 -12.97
C GLN A 174 -8.52 25.06 -13.68
N ASN A 175 -7.48 24.49 -13.07
CA ASN A 175 -6.71 23.37 -13.61
C ASN A 175 -7.15 22.01 -13.08
N LEU A 176 -8.27 21.90 -12.34
CA LEU A 176 -8.80 20.62 -11.87
C LEU A 176 -8.87 19.59 -13.01
N ARG A 177 -8.46 18.37 -12.69
CA ARG A 177 -8.37 17.24 -13.61
C ARG A 177 -9.08 16.02 -13.03
N TRP A 178 -9.30 14.98 -13.83
CA TRP A 178 -9.90 13.75 -13.32
C TRP A 178 -9.04 13.11 -12.22
N GLU A 179 -7.72 13.25 -12.29
CA GLU A 179 -6.82 12.84 -11.20
C GLU A 179 -7.16 13.59 -9.90
N SER A 180 -7.30 14.92 -9.96
CA SER A 180 -7.67 15.75 -8.80
C SER A 180 -8.97 15.32 -8.15
N ILE A 181 -10.01 15.11 -8.98
CA ILE A 181 -11.34 14.68 -8.52
C ILE A 181 -11.26 13.30 -7.87
N THR A 182 -10.54 12.38 -8.51
CA THR A 182 -10.45 10.99 -8.03
C THR A 182 -9.73 10.93 -6.68
N MET A 183 -8.70 11.75 -6.45
CA MET A 183 -7.93 11.77 -5.19
C MET A 183 -8.77 12.12 -3.95
N LEU A 184 -9.93 12.75 -4.13
CA LEU A 184 -10.87 13.08 -3.06
C LEU A 184 -11.50 11.83 -2.42
N TRP A 185 -11.37 10.64 -3.05
CA TRP A 185 -11.81 9.35 -2.50
C TRP A 185 -11.35 9.16 -1.04
N SER A 186 -10.13 9.61 -0.73
CA SER A 186 -9.47 9.42 0.55
C SER A 186 -10.19 10.11 1.70
N VAL A 187 -10.91 11.20 1.41
CA VAL A 187 -11.76 11.92 2.36
C VAL A 187 -13.20 11.41 2.28
N LEU A 188 -13.73 11.19 1.08
CA LEU A 188 -15.09 10.68 0.88
C LEU A 188 -15.34 9.38 1.66
N ARG A 189 -14.39 8.44 1.66
CA ARG A 189 -14.50 7.17 2.40
C ARG A 189 -14.67 7.30 3.91
N ARG A 190 -14.40 8.48 4.47
CA ARG A 190 -14.50 8.79 5.90
C ARG A 190 -15.79 9.55 6.23
N ILE A 191 -16.46 10.12 5.24
CA ILE A 191 -17.72 10.83 5.42
C ILE A 191 -18.87 9.81 5.36
N PRO A 192 -19.68 9.67 6.43
CA PRO A 192 -20.84 8.79 6.40
C PRO A 192 -21.82 9.22 5.30
N ASN A 193 -22.38 8.28 4.54
CA ASN A 193 -23.30 8.58 3.44
C ASN A 193 -22.71 9.60 2.43
N SER A 194 -21.41 9.46 2.11
CA SER A 194 -20.78 10.25 1.05
C SER A 194 -21.25 9.87 -0.36
N PHE A 195 -21.82 8.67 -0.50
CA PHE A 195 -22.37 8.15 -1.75
C PHE A 195 -23.85 7.83 -1.54
N GLU A 196 -24.72 8.70 -2.05
CA GLU A 196 -26.18 8.61 -1.96
C GLU A 196 -26.72 7.47 -2.86
N PRO A 197 -27.95 6.94 -2.62
CA PRO A 197 -28.49 5.82 -3.38
C PRO A 197 -28.49 6.01 -4.91
N MET A 198 -28.76 7.23 -5.37
CA MET A 198 -28.74 7.58 -6.80
C MET A 198 -27.34 7.49 -7.41
N GLU A 199 -26.32 7.88 -6.65
CA GLU A 199 -24.92 7.79 -7.06
C GLU A 199 -24.46 6.33 -7.06
N ARG A 200 -24.94 5.53 -6.10
CA ARG A 200 -24.71 4.08 -6.07
C ARG A 200 -25.26 3.39 -7.31
N HIS A 201 -26.49 3.71 -7.68
CA HIS A 201 -27.11 3.17 -8.88
C HIS A 201 -26.36 3.56 -10.15
N ARG A 202 -25.95 4.83 -10.28
CA ARG A 202 -25.20 5.35 -11.45
C ARG A 202 -23.80 4.76 -11.58
N LEU A 203 -23.15 4.40 -10.48
CA LEU A 203 -21.84 3.74 -10.48
C LEU A 203 -21.95 2.21 -10.61
N HIS A 204 -23.15 1.66 -10.82
CA HIS A 204 -23.45 0.23 -10.86
C HIS A 204 -23.01 -0.52 -9.59
N ILE A 205 -23.17 0.12 -8.42
CA ILE A 205 -22.85 -0.49 -7.13
C ILE A 205 -24.02 -1.40 -6.74
N LEU A 206 -23.84 -2.72 -6.87
CA LEU A 206 -24.80 -3.73 -6.40
C LEU A 206 -25.01 -3.56 -4.88
N GLU A 207 -26.28 -3.42 -4.46
CA GLU A 207 -26.73 -2.81 -3.20
C GLU A 207 -26.35 -3.49 -1.87
N ASN A 208 -25.49 -4.51 -1.86
CA ASN A 208 -25.17 -5.25 -0.65
C ASN A 208 -23.67 -5.10 -0.31
N GLY A 209 -23.30 -4.02 0.38
CA GLY A 209 -21.93 -3.92 0.91
C GLY A 209 -21.54 -2.63 1.63
N THR A 210 -20.36 -2.72 2.27
CA THR A 210 -19.74 -1.68 3.09
C THR A 210 -19.40 -0.41 2.28
N LEU A 211 -19.29 0.75 2.96
CA LEU A 211 -18.90 2.06 2.40
C LEU A 211 -17.65 2.01 1.48
N ASN A 212 -16.78 1.03 1.70
CA ASN A 212 -15.57 0.82 0.90
C ASN A 212 -15.89 0.38 -0.54
N LYS A 213 -16.96 -0.39 -0.80
CA LYS A 213 -17.32 -0.80 -2.18
C LYS A 213 -17.66 0.41 -3.05
N ALA A 214 -18.39 1.38 -2.51
CA ALA A 214 -18.73 2.61 -3.22
C ALA A 214 -17.48 3.47 -3.49
N THR A 215 -16.57 3.52 -2.52
CA THR A 215 -15.27 4.18 -2.66
C THR A 215 -14.41 3.54 -3.77
N LEU A 216 -14.36 2.20 -3.83
CA LEU A 216 -13.63 1.48 -4.88
C LEU A 216 -14.24 1.73 -6.27
N ALA A 217 -15.57 1.77 -6.37
CA ALA A 217 -16.24 2.10 -7.62
C ALA A 217 -15.91 3.53 -8.08
N PHE A 218 -15.98 4.52 -7.17
CA PHE A 218 -15.58 5.90 -7.45
C PHE A 218 -14.13 5.99 -7.95
N LEU A 219 -13.20 5.29 -7.27
CA LEU A 219 -11.80 5.19 -7.68
C LEU A 219 -11.63 4.60 -9.08
N ARG A 220 -12.28 3.46 -9.36
CA ARG A 220 -12.20 2.79 -10.67
C ARG A 220 -12.72 3.66 -11.80
N HIS A 221 -13.90 4.28 -11.62
CA HIS A 221 -14.50 5.17 -12.61
C HIS A 221 -13.65 6.43 -12.82
N GLY A 222 -13.14 7.04 -11.75
CA GLY A 222 -12.27 8.21 -11.83
C GLY A 222 -10.94 7.92 -12.55
N ILE A 223 -10.30 6.78 -12.27
CA ILE A 223 -9.11 6.33 -13.00
C ILE A 223 -9.43 6.05 -14.47
N SER A 224 -10.57 5.39 -14.76
CA SER A 224 -10.99 5.13 -16.13
C SER A 224 -11.20 6.42 -16.91
N LEU A 225 -11.83 7.44 -16.30
CA LEU A 225 -11.98 8.76 -16.92
C LEU A 225 -10.64 9.44 -17.14
N ALA A 226 -9.73 9.41 -16.15
CA ALA A 226 -8.39 9.96 -16.33
C ALA A 226 -7.66 9.29 -17.52
N ARG A 227 -7.67 7.96 -17.56
CA ARG A 227 -7.03 7.15 -18.61
C ARG A 227 -7.66 7.31 -19.99
N TYR A 228 -8.93 7.72 -20.05
CA TYR A 228 -9.60 8.04 -21.32
C TYR A 228 -9.01 9.28 -21.99
N PHE A 229 -8.57 10.27 -21.20
CA PHE A 229 -8.04 11.55 -21.71
C PHE A 229 -6.51 11.64 -21.69
N THR A 230 -5.82 10.87 -20.84
CA THR A 230 -4.36 10.86 -20.77
C THR A 230 -3.83 9.46 -20.50
N VAL A 231 -2.76 9.07 -21.20
CA VAL A 231 -2.25 7.70 -21.16
C VAL A 231 -1.63 7.36 -19.81
N ALA A 232 -0.76 8.23 -19.30
CA ALA A 232 0.05 7.95 -18.12
C ALA A 232 0.58 9.24 -17.48
N ASN A 233 0.56 9.30 -16.16
CA ASN A 233 1.29 10.29 -15.36
C ASN A 233 1.42 9.80 -13.91
N VAL A 234 2.24 10.50 -13.13
CA VAL A 234 2.54 10.14 -11.73
C VAL A 234 1.31 10.14 -10.81
N MET A 235 0.30 10.97 -11.11
CA MET A 235 -0.92 11.02 -10.30
C MET A 235 -1.83 9.82 -10.57
N ILE A 236 -1.90 9.36 -11.83
CA ILE A 236 -2.56 8.08 -12.15
C ILE A 236 -1.84 6.92 -11.46
N LEU A 237 -0.50 6.94 -11.43
CA LEU A 237 0.27 5.93 -10.71
C LEU A 237 -0.09 5.89 -9.21
N ASP A 238 -0.17 7.05 -8.54
CA ASP A 238 -0.62 7.11 -7.15
C ASP A 238 -2.03 6.54 -7.00
N LEU A 239 -2.97 6.95 -7.86
CA LEU A 239 -4.34 6.44 -7.84
C LEU A 239 -4.41 4.91 -8.02
N LEU A 240 -3.56 4.33 -8.87
CA LEU A 240 -3.47 2.87 -9.04
C LEU A 240 -2.91 2.17 -7.79
N GLN A 241 -1.89 2.75 -7.16
CA GLN A 241 -1.36 2.26 -5.89
C GLN A 241 -2.44 2.32 -4.79
N GLN A 242 -3.19 3.42 -4.70
CA GLN A 242 -4.30 3.54 -3.75
C GLN A 242 -5.45 2.59 -4.06
N LYS A 243 -5.80 2.40 -5.35
CA LYS A 243 -6.81 1.42 -5.79
C LYS A 243 -6.46 0.03 -5.28
N THR A 244 -5.20 -0.39 -5.43
CA THR A 244 -4.72 -1.71 -4.97
C THR A 244 -4.98 -1.92 -3.47
N ILE A 245 -4.66 -0.92 -2.64
CA ILE A 245 -4.88 -0.97 -1.19
C ILE A 245 -6.38 -1.04 -0.86
N VAL A 246 -7.21 -0.19 -1.48
CA VAL A 246 -8.66 -0.19 -1.23
C VAL A 246 -9.30 -1.51 -1.68
N GLU A 247 -8.84 -2.06 -2.80
CA GLU A 247 -9.29 -3.33 -3.33
C GLU A 247 -8.95 -4.50 -2.40
N SER A 248 -7.76 -4.49 -1.79
CA SER A 248 -7.36 -5.50 -0.81
C SER A 248 -8.18 -5.43 0.48
N MET A 249 -8.51 -4.21 0.94
CA MET A 249 -9.42 -3.95 2.06
C MET A 249 -10.89 -4.33 1.82
N ILE A 250 -11.25 -4.80 0.61
CA ILE A 250 -12.62 -5.19 0.27
C ILE A 250 -12.70 -6.65 -0.14
N ILE A 251 -11.77 -7.11 -0.97
CA ILE A 251 -11.80 -8.42 -1.61
C ILE A 251 -10.86 -9.40 -0.91
N GLY A 252 -9.82 -8.90 -0.21
CA GLY A 252 -8.78 -9.71 0.44
C GLY A 252 -7.51 -9.81 -0.40
N ASP A 253 -6.37 -9.84 0.30
CA ASP A 253 -5.02 -9.69 -0.27
C ASP A 253 -4.60 -10.87 -1.15
N ALA A 254 -5.17 -12.07 -0.92
CA ALA A 254 -4.86 -13.26 -1.73
C ALA A 254 -5.54 -13.25 -3.12
N SER A 255 -6.52 -12.37 -3.34
CA SER A 255 -7.37 -12.40 -4.54
C SER A 255 -6.62 -12.07 -5.83
N LEU A 256 -7.07 -12.66 -6.95
CA LEU A 256 -6.55 -12.34 -8.28
C LEU A 256 -6.79 -10.87 -8.66
N ALA A 257 -7.90 -10.28 -8.20
CA ALA A 257 -8.23 -8.89 -8.45
C ALA A 257 -7.15 -7.94 -7.87
N VAL A 258 -6.75 -8.15 -6.61
CA VAL A 258 -5.68 -7.38 -5.97
C VAL A 258 -4.34 -7.59 -6.68
N TRP A 259 -4.02 -8.83 -7.07
CA TRP A 259 -2.80 -9.13 -7.82
C TRP A 259 -2.73 -8.38 -9.15
N ASN A 260 -3.82 -8.39 -9.93
CA ASN A 260 -3.90 -7.66 -11.19
C ASN A 260 -3.81 -6.14 -10.98
N SER A 261 -4.45 -5.62 -9.93
CA SER A 261 -4.42 -4.21 -9.54
C SER A 261 -2.99 -3.74 -9.25
N HIS A 262 -2.24 -4.54 -8.47
CA HIS A 262 -0.84 -4.29 -8.17
C HIS A 262 0.04 -4.37 -9.43
N GLY A 263 -0.20 -5.38 -10.28
CA GLY A 263 0.50 -5.51 -11.55
C GLY A 263 0.30 -4.32 -12.49
N GLU A 264 -0.90 -3.74 -12.52
CA GLU A 264 -1.17 -2.51 -13.26
C GLU A 264 -0.37 -1.31 -12.70
N ALA A 265 -0.29 -1.17 -11.37
CA ALA A 265 0.52 -0.13 -10.73
C ALA A 265 2.03 -0.30 -11.04
N VAL A 266 2.54 -1.53 -10.99
CA VAL A 266 3.93 -1.85 -11.35
C VAL A 266 4.21 -1.52 -12.82
N ALA A 267 3.33 -1.92 -13.74
CA ALA A 267 3.46 -1.62 -15.16
C ALA A 267 3.44 -0.10 -15.44
N MET A 268 2.56 0.65 -14.78
CA MET A 268 2.53 2.11 -14.87
C MET A 268 3.83 2.73 -14.32
N MET A 269 4.32 2.24 -13.19
CA MET A 269 5.56 2.73 -12.57
C MET A 269 6.78 2.51 -13.47
N THR A 270 6.88 1.34 -14.11
CA THR A 270 8.00 1.01 -15.00
C THR A 270 7.91 1.76 -16.32
N TYR A 271 6.70 1.91 -16.87
CA TYR A 271 6.44 2.76 -18.04
C TYR A 271 6.84 4.22 -17.79
N LEU A 272 6.55 4.76 -16.61
CA LEU A 272 6.91 6.14 -16.22
C LEU A 272 8.39 6.32 -15.85
N GLY A 273 9.18 5.25 -15.77
CA GLY A 273 10.58 5.32 -15.32
C GLY A 273 10.74 5.65 -13.83
N VAL A 274 9.67 5.57 -13.03
CA VAL A 274 9.70 5.92 -11.60
C VAL A 274 10.55 4.94 -10.78
N HIS A 275 10.71 3.71 -11.26
CA HIS A 275 11.64 2.70 -10.72
C HIS A 275 13.13 2.98 -11.00
N ALA A 276 13.43 3.81 -12.00
CA ALA A 276 14.78 4.01 -12.52
C ALA A 276 15.14 5.50 -12.65
N GLN A 277 14.90 6.27 -11.60
CA GLN A 277 15.18 7.71 -11.62
C GLN A 277 16.67 8.02 -11.73
N ARG A 278 17.01 8.91 -12.67
CA ARG A 278 18.39 9.43 -12.80
C ARG A 278 18.72 10.31 -11.61
N ASN A 279 19.86 10.04 -10.97
CA ASN A 279 20.33 10.82 -9.83
C ASN A 279 21.33 11.86 -10.32
N ILE A 280 20.98 13.13 -10.18
CA ILE A 280 21.91 14.25 -10.34
C ILE A 280 22.61 14.44 -9.00
N THR A 281 23.93 14.56 -9.00
CA THR A 281 24.74 14.85 -7.82
C THR A 281 25.36 16.24 -7.96
N PRO A 282 25.15 17.16 -6.99
CA PRO A 282 24.39 16.99 -5.76
C PRO A 282 22.87 16.87 -6.01
N TYR A 283 22.18 16.11 -5.15
CA TYR A 283 20.73 15.93 -5.22
C TYR A 283 20.01 17.09 -4.54
N THR A 284 19.08 17.72 -5.26
CA THR A 284 18.20 18.76 -4.72
C THR A 284 16.76 18.25 -4.69
N PRO A 285 16.12 18.14 -3.52
CA PRO A 285 14.75 17.66 -3.45
C PRO A 285 13.77 18.70 -3.98
N SER A 286 12.80 18.24 -4.77
CA SER A 286 11.56 18.96 -5.11
C SER A 286 10.35 18.11 -4.73
N LEU A 287 9.18 18.74 -4.68
CA LEU A 287 7.93 18.02 -4.44
C LEU A 287 7.70 16.90 -5.46
N SER A 288 7.93 17.15 -6.76
CA SER A 288 7.82 16.13 -7.81
C SER A 288 8.80 14.97 -7.58
N SER A 289 10.08 15.26 -7.30
CA SER A 289 11.08 14.19 -7.13
C SER A 289 10.80 13.33 -5.90
N GLU A 290 10.46 13.95 -4.77
CA GLU A 290 10.19 13.22 -3.53
C GLU A 290 8.85 12.47 -3.59
N HIS A 291 7.84 13.01 -4.27
CA HIS A 291 6.60 12.29 -4.53
C HIS A 291 6.85 10.99 -5.31
N LYS A 292 7.67 11.04 -6.37
CA LYS A 292 8.04 9.85 -7.15
C LYS A 292 8.85 8.83 -6.34
N ARG A 293 9.82 9.27 -5.52
CA ARG A 293 10.59 8.38 -4.63
C ARG A 293 9.70 7.70 -3.58
N ARG A 294 8.75 8.43 -3.00
CA ARG A 294 7.75 7.87 -2.08
C ARG A 294 6.84 6.85 -2.76
N LEU A 295 6.37 7.14 -3.98
CA LEU A 295 5.56 6.18 -4.75
C LEU A 295 6.34 4.89 -5.05
N PHE A 296 7.58 5.02 -5.52
CA PHE A 296 8.46 3.87 -5.72
C PHE A 296 8.60 3.05 -4.44
N GLY A 297 8.94 3.70 -3.31
CA GLY A 297 9.10 3.03 -2.03
C GLY A 297 7.84 2.30 -1.56
N ARG A 298 6.66 2.92 -1.70
CA ARG A 298 5.36 2.32 -1.36
C ARG A 298 5.03 1.10 -2.23
N ILE A 299 5.17 1.24 -3.55
CA ILE A 299 4.86 0.15 -4.50
C ILE A 299 5.86 -1.01 -4.31
N TYR A 300 7.14 -0.70 -4.12
CA TYR A 300 8.16 -1.72 -3.86
C TYR A 300 7.88 -2.47 -2.54
N ASN A 301 7.56 -1.76 -1.46
CA ASN A 301 7.23 -2.39 -0.18
C ASN A 301 5.98 -3.28 -0.30
N LEU A 302 4.93 -2.80 -0.99
CA LEU A 302 3.71 -3.56 -1.22
C LEU A 302 3.98 -4.83 -2.05
N ASP A 303 4.82 -4.74 -3.08
CA ASP A 303 5.25 -5.90 -3.88
C ASP A 303 5.82 -7.00 -2.97
N LYS A 304 6.75 -6.64 -2.07
CA LYS A 304 7.36 -7.62 -1.16
C LYS A 304 6.40 -8.13 -0.10
N ALA A 305 5.47 -7.30 0.37
CA ALA A 305 4.45 -7.71 1.32
C ALA A 305 3.48 -8.73 0.69
N ILE A 306 2.98 -8.48 -0.52
CA ILE A 306 2.09 -9.41 -1.23
C ILE A 306 2.81 -10.72 -1.55
N VAL A 307 4.08 -10.66 -1.95
CA VAL A 307 4.90 -11.85 -2.20
C VAL A 307 5.08 -12.67 -0.93
N ALA A 308 5.45 -12.05 0.19
CA ALA A 308 5.60 -12.73 1.48
C ALA A 308 4.28 -13.34 1.97
N PHE A 309 3.14 -12.75 1.61
CA PHE A 309 1.82 -13.26 1.97
C PHE A 309 1.34 -14.41 1.08
N THR A 310 1.60 -14.34 -0.23
CA THR A 310 1.02 -15.26 -1.22
C THR A 310 1.98 -16.33 -1.75
N GLY A 311 3.29 -16.17 -1.54
CA GLY A 311 4.32 -17.03 -2.12
C GLY A 311 4.52 -16.86 -3.64
N ARG A 312 3.86 -15.88 -4.27
CA ARG A 312 4.01 -15.60 -5.72
C ARG A 312 5.35 -14.93 -6.01
N PRO A 313 5.96 -15.12 -7.19
CA PRO A 313 7.16 -14.37 -7.57
C PRO A 313 6.96 -12.85 -7.54
N PRO A 314 7.98 -12.06 -7.13
CA PRO A 314 7.91 -10.60 -7.13
C PRO A 314 7.78 -10.04 -8.55
N LEU A 315 7.03 -8.94 -8.70
CA LEU A 315 6.94 -8.22 -9.96
C LEU A 315 8.10 -7.22 -10.14
N LEU A 316 8.72 -6.79 -9.03
CA LEU A 316 9.84 -5.86 -9.05
C LEU A 316 11.14 -6.56 -8.66
N ASP A 317 12.04 -6.73 -9.62
CA ASP A 317 13.39 -7.19 -9.31
C ASP A 317 14.25 -6.00 -8.84
N PRO A 318 14.91 -6.07 -7.65
CA PRO A 318 15.77 -5.00 -7.17
C PRO A 318 16.90 -4.65 -8.15
N ARG A 319 17.37 -5.60 -8.98
CA ARG A 319 18.44 -5.37 -9.97
C ARG A 319 18.08 -4.34 -11.03
N TYR A 320 16.79 -4.15 -11.29
CA TYR A 320 16.29 -3.20 -12.28
C TYR A 320 15.75 -1.90 -11.66
N CYS A 321 15.86 -1.74 -10.34
CA CYS A 321 15.38 -0.56 -9.63
C CYS A 321 16.57 0.31 -9.19
N THR A 322 16.65 1.54 -9.68
CA THR A 322 17.75 2.48 -9.35
C THR A 322 17.29 3.74 -8.62
N THR A 323 15.98 3.90 -8.42
CA THR A 323 15.42 5.02 -7.65
C THR A 323 15.82 4.92 -6.18
N HIS A 324 16.40 6.01 -5.66
CA HIS A 324 16.71 6.09 -4.24
C HIS A 324 15.46 6.25 -3.39
N MET A 325 15.54 5.73 -2.18
CA MET A 325 14.59 5.99 -1.09
C MET A 325 14.32 7.49 -0.86
N PRO A 326 13.10 7.86 -0.44
CA PRO A 326 12.73 9.24 -0.16
C PRO A 326 13.50 9.81 1.04
N LEU A 327 13.65 11.13 1.07
CA LEU A 327 14.14 11.87 2.23
C LEU A 327 13.03 11.98 3.29
N ASP A 328 13.44 12.03 4.55
CA ASP A 328 12.53 12.18 5.70
C ASP A 328 12.09 13.65 5.90
N LEU A 329 11.34 14.15 4.92
CA LEU A 329 10.80 15.51 4.86
C LEU A 329 9.31 15.53 5.20
N SER A 330 8.84 16.57 5.88
CA SER A 330 7.41 16.72 6.14
C SER A 330 6.61 17.00 4.86
N ASP A 331 5.30 16.72 4.87
CA ASP A 331 4.43 17.08 3.73
C ASP A 331 4.30 18.60 3.62
N GLU A 332 4.30 19.31 4.75
CA GLU A 332 4.29 20.76 4.86
C GLU A 332 5.48 21.41 4.14
N ASP A 333 6.71 20.94 4.42
CA ASP A 333 7.92 21.51 3.82
C ASP A 333 7.96 21.26 2.31
N LEU A 334 7.54 20.07 1.87
CA LEU A 334 7.43 19.75 0.45
C LEU A 334 6.41 20.62 -0.27
N LEU A 335 5.24 20.82 0.34
CA LEU A 335 4.17 21.67 -0.19
C LEU A 335 4.58 23.15 -0.22
N ALA A 336 5.27 23.63 0.81
CA ALA A 336 5.77 25.00 0.87
C ALA A 336 6.83 25.25 -0.22
N GLY A 337 7.79 24.33 -0.38
CA GLY A 337 8.89 24.48 -1.34
C GLY A 337 9.86 25.62 -0.97
N GLY A 338 10.70 26.00 -1.94
CA GLY A 338 11.66 27.10 -1.81
C GLY A 338 12.52 27.01 -0.55
N ALA A 339 12.69 28.14 0.14
CA ALA A 339 13.55 28.24 1.33
C ALA A 339 13.14 27.33 2.50
N ALA A 340 11.86 26.94 2.61
CA ALA A 340 11.41 26.00 3.64
C ALA A 340 11.94 24.59 3.36
N LEU A 341 11.78 24.13 2.12
CA LEU A 341 12.29 22.83 1.68
C LEU A 341 13.82 22.76 1.69
N GLU A 342 14.50 23.82 1.24
CA GLU A 342 15.96 23.90 1.26
C GLU A 342 16.51 23.79 2.69
N ARG A 343 15.89 24.47 3.65
CA ARG A 343 16.26 24.39 5.06
C ARG A 343 16.02 23.00 5.62
N ALA A 344 14.82 22.45 5.41
CA ALA A 344 14.47 21.11 5.88
C ALA A 344 15.43 20.04 5.33
N ALA A 345 15.84 20.16 4.06
CA ALA A 345 16.80 19.26 3.43
C ALA A 345 18.21 19.41 4.02
N ALA A 346 18.65 20.62 4.36
CA ALA A 346 19.96 20.88 4.95
C ALA A 346 20.08 20.40 6.40
N GLU A 347 18.96 20.26 7.12
CA GLU A 347 18.90 19.81 8.51
C GLU A 347 18.82 18.28 8.67
N LEU A 348 18.68 17.55 7.57
CA LEU A 348 18.73 16.09 7.57
C LEU A 348 20.12 15.59 7.94
N ASN A 349 20.18 14.43 8.60
CA ASN A 349 21.46 13.77 8.82
C ASN A 349 22.04 13.20 7.50
N PRO A 350 23.31 12.76 7.45
CA PRO A 350 23.92 12.21 6.23
C PRO A 350 23.17 11.00 5.64
N SER A 351 22.40 10.29 6.47
CA SER A 351 21.55 9.18 6.07
C SER A 351 20.13 9.63 5.68
N GLY A 352 19.88 10.93 5.48
CA GLY A 352 18.61 11.48 5.00
C GLY A 352 17.44 11.44 5.99
N TRP A 353 17.70 11.23 7.29
CA TRP A 353 16.69 11.22 8.35
C TRP A 353 16.49 12.59 8.98
N ASN A 354 15.25 12.87 9.42
CA ASN A 354 14.92 14.05 10.18
C ASN A 354 15.52 13.98 11.59
N THR A 355 16.01 15.12 12.08
CA THR A 355 16.69 15.24 13.38
C THR A 355 15.81 15.86 14.47
N HIS A 356 14.64 16.39 14.12
CA HIS A 356 13.71 17.11 15.01
C HIS A 356 12.64 16.22 15.67
N GLY A 357 12.68 14.90 15.43
CA GLY A 357 11.90 13.92 16.19
C GLY A 357 10.45 13.70 15.73
N GLY A 358 10.02 14.31 14.62
CA GLY A 358 8.68 14.12 14.06
C GLY A 358 8.53 12.80 13.29
N VAL A 359 7.37 12.14 13.40
CA VAL A 359 7.04 10.96 12.59
C VAL A 359 6.28 11.42 11.34
N TYR A 360 6.92 11.33 10.18
CA TYR A 360 6.33 11.71 8.90
C TYR A 360 5.98 10.49 8.04
N PRO A 361 4.99 10.59 7.12
CA PRO A 361 4.71 9.54 6.15
C PRO A 361 5.94 9.13 5.31
N SER A 362 6.87 10.07 5.06
CA SER A 362 8.18 9.82 4.44
C SER A 362 9.08 8.95 5.29
N GLY A 363 9.28 9.28 6.57
CA GLY A 363 10.09 8.49 7.48
C GLY A 363 9.60 7.05 7.60
N PHE A 364 8.28 6.85 7.70
CA PHE A 364 7.69 5.50 7.68
C PHE A 364 7.91 4.80 6.33
N CYS A 365 7.68 5.48 5.19
CA CYS A 365 7.95 4.92 3.87
C CYS A 365 9.42 4.52 3.69
N ARG A 366 10.34 5.34 4.22
CA ARG A 366 11.78 5.12 4.20
C ARG A 366 12.16 3.88 5.01
N ALA A 367 11.68 3.75 6.24
CA ALA A 367 11.89 2.59 7.10
C ALA A 367 11.33 1.31 6.46
N ALA A 368 10.09 1.35 5.99
CA ALA A 368 9.43 0.22 5.32
C ALA A 368 10.18 -0.21 4.05
N TYR A 369 10.73 0.74 3.29
CA TYR A 369 11.55 0.45 2.12
C TYR A 369 12.85 -0.29 2.51
N GLN A 370 13.59 0.18 3.52
CA GLN A 370 14.83 -0.49 3.95
C GLN A 370 14.60 -1.93 4.39
N ILE A 371 13.57 -2.17 5.21
CA ILE A 371 13.18 -3.52 5.64
C ILE A 371 12.77 -4.36 4.41
N SER A 372 12.07 -3.78 3.44
CA SER A 372 11.64 -4.52 2.24
C SER A 372 12.78 -4.88 1.29
N VAL A 373 13.87 -4.12 1.27
CA VAL A 373 15.07 -4.48 0.49
C VAL A 373 15.67 -5.78 1.04
N ILE A 374 15.83 -5.88 2.36
CA ILE A 374 16.28 -7.11 3.01
C ILE A 374 15.27 -8.24 2.77
N ARG A 375 13.97 -7.95 2.89
CA ARG A 375 12.91 -8.92 2.56
C ARG A 375 13.01 -9.45 1.14
N SER A 376 13.37 -8.61 0.17
CA SER A 376 13.53 -9.05 -1.22
C SER A 376 14.65 -10.07 -1.38
N GLU A 377 15.74 -9.96 -0.61
CA GLU A 377 16.83 -10.94 -0.61
C GLU A 377 16.40 -12.25 0.05
N ILE A 378 15.73 -12.16 1.21
CA ILE A 378 15.14 -13.31 1.91
C ILE A 378 14.22 -14.07 0.95
N LEU A 379 13.26 -13.38 0.34
CA LEU A 379 12.32 -13.95 -0.62
C LEU A 379 13.01 -14.51 -1.86
N GLY A 380 14.14 -13.93 -2.29
CA GLY A 380 14.93 -14.48 -3.40
C GLY A 380 15.42 -15.90 -3.10
N ILE A 381 15.97 -16.11 -1.89
CA ILE A 381 16.39 -17.42 -1.41
C ILE A 381 15.18 -18.33 -1.21
N THR A 382 14.12 -17.81 -0.59
CA THR A 382 12.95 -18.61 -0.26
C THR A 382 12.15 -19.00 -1.50
N LEU A 383 12.13 -18.21 -2.58
CA LEU A 383 11.37 -18.46 -3.82
C LEU A 383 12.19 -19.15 -4.92
N ALA A 384 13.51 -19.10 -4.83
CA ALA A 384 14.42 -19.80 -5.74
C ALA A 384 15.56 -20.43 -4.92
N PRO A 385 15.32 -21.61 -4.30
CA PRO A 385 16.31 -22.26 -3.44
C PRO A 385 17.59 -22.55 -4.21
N ASP A 386 18.70 -21.97 -3.75
CA ASP A 386 20.02 -22.27 -4.25
C ASP A 386 20.68 -23.29 -3.30
N PRO A 387 21.09 -24.47 -3.77
CA PRO A 387 21.84 -25.45 -2.98
C PRO A 387 23.13 -24.91 -2.34
N ASN A 388 23.64 -23.78 -2.83
CA ASN A 388 24.81 -23.10 -2.28
C ASN A 388 24.47 -22.09 -1.18
N THR A 389 23.20 -21.95 -0.78
CA THR A 389 22.82 -21.08 0.34
C THR A 389 23.43 -21.63 1.63
N THR A 390 24.36 -20.89 2.22
CA THR A 390 25.02 -21.29 3.46
C THR A 390 24.40 -20.59 4.68
N LEU A 391 24.62 -21.16 5.87
CA LEU A 391 24.27 -20.51 7.14
C LEU A 391 24.99 -19.16 7.32
N GLU A 392 26.16 -18.98 6.71
CA GLU A 392 26.90 -17.72 6.69
C GLU A 392 26.16 -16.65 5.88
N THR A 393 25.63 -17.01 4.69
CA THR A 393 24.79 -16.11 3.88
C THR A 393 23.58 -15.62 4.68
N LEU A 394 22.88 -16.54 5.35
CA LEU A 394 21.72 -16.19 6.19
C LEU A 394 22.12 -15.31 7.39
N SER A 395 23.28 -15.58 8.00
CA SER A 395 23.82 -14.78 9.11
C SER A 395 24.14 -13.35 8.67
N ASN A 396 24.70 -13.18 7.48
CA ASN A 396 24.99 -11.87 6.92
C ASN A 396 23.70 -11.07 6.65
N ILE A 397 22.64 -11.72 6.16
CA ILE A 397 21.33 -11.08 5.96
C ILE A 397 20.71 -10.69 7.31
N LYS A 398 20.72 -11.59 8.31
CA LYS A 398 20.22 -11.33 9.67
C LYS A 398 20.96 -10.16 10.34
N GLN A 399 22.28 -10.10 10.22
CA GLN A 399 23.08 -8.98 10.75
C GLN A 399 22.76 -7.65 10.05
N ARG A 400 22.54 -7.66 8.74
CA ARG A 400 22.14 -6.46 7.99
C ARG A 400 20.76 -5.97 8.40
N GLU A 401 19.78 -6.86 8.58
CA GLU A 401 18.46 -6.51 9.13
C GLU A 401 18.60 -5.81 10.49
N LEU A 402 19.33 -6.40 11.43
CA LEU A 402 19.57 -5.83 12.75
C LEU A 402 20.27 -4.46 12.68
N SER A 403 21.27 -4.33 11.79
CA SER A 403 21.98 -3.07 11.58
C SER A 403 21.08 -1.97 11.01
N VAL A 404 20.17 -2.31 10.09
CA VAL A 404 19.18 -1.37 9.54
C VAL A 404 18.28 -0.85 10.64
N ILE A 405 17.72 -1.74 11.47
CA ILE A 405 16.83 -1.34 12.57
C ILE A 405 17.57 -0.49 13.61
N ALA A 406 18.81 -0.83 13.94
CA ALA A 406 19.62 -0.06 14.89
C ALA A 406 19.93 1.38 14.43
N GLN A 407 19.83 1.66 13.12
CA GLN A 407 20.04 2.98 12.55
C GLN A 407 18.75 3.82 12.46
N PHE A 408 17.59 3.27 12.80
CA PHE A 408 16.34 4.01 12.74
C PHE A 408 16.31 5.08 13.84
N PRO A 409 15.76 6.28 13.54
CA PRO A 409 15.49 7.27 14.57
C PRO A 409 14.59 6.71 15.68
N LYS A 410 14.86 7.09 16.94
CA LYS A 410 14.11 6.61 18.11
C LYS A 410 12.59 6.78 17.96
N HIS A 411 12.13 7.82 17.29
CA HIS A 411 10.70 8.10 17.10
C HIS A 411 9.98 7.09 16.17
N LEU A 412 10.70 6.24 15.43
CA LEU A 412 10.15 5.14 14.61
C LEU A 412 10.23 3.78 15.31
N ILE A 413 10.97 3.67 16.40
CA ILE A 413 11.20 2.42 17.12
C ILE A 413 10.10 2.28 18.17
N TYR A 414 9.47 1.11 18.18
CA TYR A 414 8.56 0.71 19.25
C TYR A 414 9.35 0.19 20.44
N ASP A 415 9.12 0.76 21.62
CA ASP A 415 9.71 0.31 22.87
C ASP A 415 8.59 -0.10 23.85
N PRO A 416 8.42 -1.40 24.14
CA PRO A 416 7.38 -1.87 25.06
C PRO A 416 7.58 -1.39 26.50
N ASP A 417 8.80 -0.96 26.87
CA ASP A 417 9.13 -0.44 28.20
C ASP A 417 9.02 1.10 28.27
N ASP A 418 8.81 1.78 27.14
CA ASP A 418 8.56 3.22 27.10
C ASP A 418 7.11 3.51 27.57
N PRO A 419 6.91 4.26 28.66
CA PRO A 419 5.58 4.60 29.17
C PRO A 419 4.72 5.39 28.18
N HIS A 420 5.33 5.98 27.14
CA HIS A 420 4.64 6.65 26.05
C HIS A 420 4.18 5.70 24.92
N ASP A 421 4.75 4.49 24.80
CA ASP A 421 4.39 3.50 23.77
C ASP A 421 3.34 2.48 24.26
N LEU A 422 3.25 2.20 25.57
CA LEU A 422 2.19 1.37 26.17
C LEU A 422 1.91 1.72 27.66
N PRO A 423 0.64 1.77 28.12
CA PRO A 423 -0.60 2.03 27.41
C PRO A 423 -1.25 3.35 27.88
N LEU A 424 -0.62 4.52 27.68
CA LEU A 424 -1.29 5.82 27.86
C LEU A 424 -0.80 6.86 26.83
N PRO A 425 -1.63 7.24 25.84
CA PRO A 425 -1.84 8.65 25.57
C PRO A 425 -2.77 9.17 26.68
N GLN A 426 -2.38 10.27 27.31
CA GLN A 426 -3.25 11.02 28.24
C GLN A 426 -4.52 11.48 27.50
N ALA A 427 -5.51 11.94 28.28
CA ALA A 427 -6.82 12.40 27.79
C ALA A 427 -6.69 13.25 26.51
N GLU A 428 -7.60 13.01 25.55
CA GLU A 428 -7.68 13.73 24.28
C GLU A 428 -7.45 15.25 24.52
N PRO A 429 -6.50 15.89 23.80
CA PRO A 429 -6.41 17.35 23.84
C PRO A 429 -7.75 17.92 23.36
N THR A 430 -8.32 18.84 24.13
CA THR A 430 -9.51 19.58 23.73
C THR A 430 -9.28 20.19 22.36
N SER A 431 -10.24 19.97 21.46
CA SER A 431 -10.28 20.53 20.11
C SER A 431 -10.17 22.06 20.16
N HIS A 432 -8.95 22.58 20.04
CA HIS A 432 -8.69 23.96 19.71
C HIS A 432 -8.01 24.00 18.36
N GLU A 433 -8.49 24.88 17.49
CA GLU A 433 -7.89 25.22 16.20
C GLU A 433 -6.41 25.56 16.44
N LYS A 434 -5.51 24.60 16.16
CA LYS A 434 -4.08 24.86 16.14
C LYS A 434 -3.76 25.63 14.86
N ASP A 435 -3.14 26.78 15.07
CA ASP A 435 -2.51 27.60 14.05
C ASP A 435 -1.44 26.78 13.30
N LEU A 436 -1.35 26.94 11.98
CA LEU A 436 -0.42 26.20 11.11
C LEU A 436 1.06 26.54 11.39
N SER A 437 1.30 27.52 12.26
CA SER A 437 2.61 27.99 12.74
C SER A 437 3.15 27.19 13.94
N ASP A 438 2.35 26.27 14.51
CA ASP A 438 2.68 25.55 15.75
C ASP A 438 3.05 24.07 15.46
N PRO A 439 4.27 23.59 15.76
CA PRO A 439 4.65 22.21 15.51
C PRO A 439 4.09 21.30 16.61
N GLN A 440 3.17 20.41 16.25
CA GLN A 440 3.26 18.94 16.43
C GLN A 440 1.89 18.33 16.11
N VAL A 441 1.85 17.59 14.99
CA VAL A 441 0.75 16.69 14.64
C VAL A 441 0.88 15.47 15.56
N GLU A 442 0.21 15.47 16.70
CA GLU A 442 0.04 14.26 17.54
C GLU A 442 -0.99 13.33 16.88
N ILE A 443 -0.62 12.74 15.73
CA ILE A 443 -1.19 11.48 15.29
C ILE A 443 -0.79 10.44 16.36
N ASN A 444 -1.68 9.51 16.72
CA ASN A 444 -1.28 8.34 17.48
C ASN A 444 -0.23 7.56 16.65
N VAL A 445 1.06 7.79 16.90
CA VAL A 445 2.18 7.20 16.15
C VAL A 445 2.49 5.77 16.56
N ILE A 446 1.93 5.32 17.69
CA ILE A 446 2.17 4.00 18.28
C ILE A 446 1.87 2.87 17.29
N PRO A 447 0.72 2.87 16.57
CA PRO A 447 0.49 1.90 15.50
C PRO A 447 1.64 1.78 14.52
N LEU A 448 2.21 2.89 14.07
CA LEU A 448 3.30 2.90 13.08
C LEU A 448 4.58 2.30 13.63
N ARG A 449 4.91 2.59 14.89
CA ARG A 449 6.04 1.98 15.58
C ARG A 449 5.83 0.47 15.68
N ILE A 450 4.64 0.03 16.09
CA ILE A 450 4.29 -1.39 16.15
C ILE A 450 4.36 -2.03 14.75
N PHE A 451 3.86 -1.37 13.71
CA PHE A 451 3.95 -1.84 12.32
C PHE A 451 5.40 -1.96 11.85
N THR A 452 6.26 -1.00 12.18
CA THR A 452 7.69 -1.05 11.86
C THR A 452 8.35 -2.25 12.57
N ARG A 453 8.00 -2.50 13.83
CA ARG A 453 8.47 -3.68 14.58
C ARG A 453 7.94 -4.99 13.99
N LEU A 454 6.67 -5.07 13.63
CA LEU A 454 6.06 -6.26 13.01
C LEU A 454 6.68 -6.58 11.65
N THR A 455 6.98 -5.58 10.82
CA THR A 455 7.61 -5.80 9.51
C THR A 455 9.05 -6.30 9.65
N HIS A 456 9.80 -5.79 10.63
CA HIS A 456 11.09 -6.35 11.03
C HIS A 456 10.97 -7.80 11.51
N LEU A 457 10.06 -8.08 12.45
CA LEU A 457 9.86 -9.43 13.00
C LEU A 457 9.44 -10.42 11.92
N GLN A 458 8.70 -10.01 10.90
CA GLN A 458 8.38 -10.87 9.76
C GLN A 458 9.63 -11.27 8.97
N ASN A 459 10.60 -10.37 8.78
CA ASN A 459 11.89 -10.73 8.16
C ASN A 459 12.66 -11.71 9.04
N MET A 460 12.70 -11.46 10.36
CA MET A 460 13.34 -12.36 11.31
C MET A 460 12.68 -13.75 11.31
N PHE A 461 11.36 -13.82 11.31
CA PHE A 461 10.59 -15.07 11.24
C PHE A 461 10.96 -15.89 10.01
N LEU A 462 11.01 -15.25 8.83
CA LEU A 462 11.41 -15.90 7.59
C LEU A 462 12.87 -16.38 7.63
N LEU A 463 13.78 -15.55 8.18
CA LEU A 463 15.18 -15.90 8.35
C LEU A 463 15.37 -17.09 9.28
N GLU A 464 14.78 -17.08 10.48
CA GLU A 464 14.91 -18.20 11.43
C GLU A 464 14.40 -19.51 10.82
N ARG A 465 13.30 -19.45 10.03
CA ARG A 465 12.82 -20.63 9.30
C ARG A 465 13.82 -21.10 8.22
N LEU A 466 14.43 -20.17 7.49
CA LEU A 466 15.50 -20.50 6.52
C LEU A 466 16.73 -21.11 7.22
N PHE A 467 17.09 -20.65 8.42
CA PHE A 467 18.18 -21.24 9.19
C PHE A 467 17.91 -22.72 9.47
N LEU A 468 16.73 -23.04 9.99
CA LEU A 468 16.33 -24.42 10.27
C LEU A 468 16.32 -25.29 9.01
N GLN A 469 15.79 -24.76 7.90
CA GLN A 469 15.77 -25.45 6.60
C GLN A 469 17.17 -25.75 6.06
N ASN A 470 18.17 -24.92 6.39
CA ASN A 470 19.56 -25.11 5.99
C ASN A 470 20.41 -25.83 7.06
N GLY A 471 19.77 -26.52 8.00
CA GLY A 471 20.43 -27.42 8.96
C GLY A 471 21.00 -26.72 10.20
N ALA A 472 20.58 -25.49 10.51
CA ALA A 472 20.89 -24.88 11.79
C ALA A 472 20.25 -25.65 12.95
N VAL A 473 20.88 -25.58 14.13
CA VAL A 473 20.30 -26.14 15.36
C VAL A 473 19.10 -25.29 15.77
N ASP A 474 18.00 -25.94 16.12
CA ASP A 474 16.84 -25.25 16.68
C ASP A 474 17.12 -24.83 18.13
N GLU A 475 17.35 -23.53 18.31
CA GLU A 475 17.55 -22.92 19.62
C GLU A 475 16.31 -22.16 20.14
N GLY A 476 15.14 -22.37 19.52
CA GLY A 476 13.87 -21.73 19.90
C GLY A 476 13.67 -20.30 19.39
N ASP A 477 14.52 -19.81 18.48
CA ASP A 477 14.45 -18.41 18.01
C ASP A 477 13.19 -18.13 17.18
N VAL A 478 12.72 -19.09 16.36
CA VAL A 478 11.45 -18.98 15.61
C VAL A 478 10.28 -18.79 16.57
N LEU A 479 10.28 -19.51 17.69
CA LEU A 479 9.23 -19.44 18.70
C LEU A 479 9.23 -18.08 19.41
N LEU A 480 10.40 -17.55 19.75
CA LEU A 480 10.55 -16.22 20.36
C LEU A 480 9.99 -15.12 19.47
N VAL A 481 10.37 -15.12 18.19
CA VAL A 481 9.89 -14.14 17.20
C VAL A 481 8.38 -14.27 17.02
N SER A 482 7.87 -15.49 16.90
CA SER A 482 6.43 -15.79 16.76
C SER A 482 5.61 -15.29 17.95
N PHE A 483 6.12 -15.49 19.18
CA PHE A 483 5.48 -15.03 20.40
C PHE A 483 5.40 -13.51 20.46
N GLU A 484 6.45 -12.81 20.04
CA GLU A 484 6.46 -11.34 19.95
C GLU A 484 5.48 -10.83 18.89
N MET A 485 5.49 -11.42 17.68
CA MET A 485 4.58 -11.05 16.58
C MET A 485 3.11 -11.12 17.00
N ILE A 486 2.70 -12.22 17.63
CA ILE A 486 1.33 -12.36 18.16
C ILE A 486 1.07 -11.34 19.25
N SER A 487 2.01 -11.17 20.19
CA SER A 487 1.84 -10.26 21.31
C SER A 487 1.59 -8.82 20.85
N LEU A 488 2.34 -8.35 19.86
CA LEU A 488 2.17 -7.02 19.27
C LEU A 488 0.88 -6.93 18.46
N THR A 489 0.54 -7.96 17.67
CA THR A 489 -0.68 -7.94 16.86
C THR A 489 -1.95 -7.93 17.72
N LEU A 490 -1.94 -8.63 18.86
CA LEU A 490 -3.05 -8.63 19.82
C LEU A 490 -3.28 -7.26 20.49
N LEU A 491 -2.28 -6.37 20.53
CA LEU A 491 -2.46 -5.02 21.07
C LEU A 491 -3.53 -4.24 20.30
N PHE A 492 -3.59 -4.44 18.99
CA PHE A 492 -4.55 -3.77 18.13
C PHE A 492 -5.99 -4.11 18.49
N TRP A 493 -6.28 -5.38 18.74
CA TRP A 493 -7.62 -5.82 19.13
C TRP A 493 -7.96 -5.48 20.58
N THR A 494 -7.04 -5.76 21.51
CA THR A 494 -7.25 -5.49 22.95
C THR A 494 -7.41 -4.00 23.26
N HIS A 495 -6.83 -3.13 22.41
CA HIS A 495 -6.98 -1.68 22.48
C HIS A 495 -7.70 -1.11 21.26
N LYS A 496 -8.62 -1.87 20.65
CA LYS A 496 -9.33 -1.50 19.40
C LYS A 496 -9.98 -0.12 19.41
N ASP A 497 -10.34 0.41 20.58
CA ASP A 497 -10.98 1.72 20.72
C ASP A 497 -9.97 2.87 20.66
N LYS A 498 -8.72 2.65 21.09
CA LYS A 498 -7.58 3.57 20.90
C LYS A 498 -7.04 3.57 19.47
N PHE A 499 -7.29 2.48 18.74
CA PHE A 499 -6.84 2.27 17.36
C PHE A 499 -8.01 2.31 16.37
N ARG A 500 -9.07 3.06 16.69
CA ARG A 500 -10.30 3.14 15.88
C ARG A 500 -10.04 3.52 14.43
N ASP A 501 -9.06 4.40 14.18
CA ASP A 501 -8.79 4.98 12.85
C ASP A 501 -8.11 4.01 11.88
N ILE A 502 -7.51 2.94 12.40
CA ILE A 502 -6.86 1.87 11.64
C ILE A 502 -7.53 0.51 11.87
N ARG A 503 -8.71 0.48 12.49
CA ARG A 503 -9.44 -0.77 12.76
C ARG A 503 -9.70 -1.59 11.49
N ARG A 504 -9.78 -0.93 10.33
CA ARG A 504 -9.96 -1.53 9.00
C ARG A 504 -8.70 -2.23 8.46
N ASP A 505 -7.56 -2.05 9.12
CA ASP A 505 -6.28 -2.66 8.79
C ASP A 505 -6.03 -3.95 9.60
N PHE A 506 -6.91 -4.27 10.56
CA PHE A 506 -6.67 -5.34 11.53
C PHE A 506 -6.66 -6.72 10.91
N GLU A 507 -7.52 -6.96 9.90
CA GLU A 507 -7.68 -8.27 9.27
C GLU A 507 -6.41 -8.69 8.52
N TRP A 508 -5.82 -7.78 7.73
CA TRP A 508 -4.60 -8.10 6.98
C TRP A 508 -3.40 -8.27 7.92
N MET A 509 -3.29 -7.46 8.98
CA MET A 509 -2.26 -7.59 10.01
C MET A 509 -2.34 -8.94 10.73
N LEU A 510 -3.56 -9.35 11.08
CA LEU A 510 -3.83 -10.62 11.73
C LEU A 510 -3.28 -11.76 10.87
N MET A 511 -3.65 -11.76 9.59
CA MET A 511 -3.22 -12.78 8.63
C MET A 511 -1.72 -12.72 8.30
N ALA A 512 -1.13 -11.54 8.21
CA ALA A 512 0.28 -11.37 7.85
C ALA A 512 1.25 -11.68 9.00
N PHE A 513 0.85 -11.45 10.25
CA PHE A 513 1.74 -11.54 11.41
C PHE A 513 1.27 -12.53 12.49
N ALA A 514 0.03 -12.42 12.97
CA ALA A 514 -0.39 -13.22 14.12
C ALA A 514 -0.67 -14.68 13.76
N VAL A 515 -1.28 -14.95 12.60
CA VAL A 515 -1.60 -16.34 12.23
C VAL A 515 -0.36 -17.18 11.95
N PRO A 516 0.68 -16.71 11.20
CA PRO A 516 1.92 -17.45 11.05
C PRO A 516 2.58 -17.77 12.40
N GLY A 517 2.67 -16.78 13.29
CA GLY A 517 3.18 -17.01 14.65
C GLY A 517 2.30 -17.98 15.44
N GLY A 518 0.98 -17.90 15.28
CA GLY A 518 0.02 -18.78 15.94
C GLY A 518 0.21 -20.24 15.54
N GLY A 519 0.57 -20.49 14.27
CA GLY A 519 0.98 -21.81 13.79
C GLY A 519 2.17 -22.38 14.55
N ILE A 520 3.23 -21.59 14.75
CA ILE A 520 4.42 -22.01 15.53
C ILE A 520 4.06 -22.26 16.99
N LEU A 521 3.24 -21.40 17.61
CA LEU A 521 2.80 -21.59 18.99
C LEU A 521 1.92 -22.85 19.14
N CYS A 522 1.09 -23.17 18.15
CA CYS A 522 0.34 -24.42 18.12
C CYS A 522 1.27 -25.64 18.04
N GLN A 523 2.32 -25.59 17.22
CA GLN A 523 3.32 -26.66 17.12
C GLN A 523 4.03 -26.86 18.46
N GLU A 524 4.48 -25.79 19.11
CA GLU A 524 5.13 -25.85 20.43
C GLU A 524 4.21 -26.42 21.52
N LEU A 525 2.88 -26.22 21.43
CA LEU A 525 1.96 -26.88 22.36
C LEU A 525 1.81 -28.39 22.09
N LEU A 526 1.86 -28.80 20.83
CA LEU A 526 1.72 -30.20 20.43
C LEU A 526 3.00 -30.99 20.72
N GLU A 527 4.15 -30.39 20.46
CA GLU A 527 5.48 -30.96 20.65
C GLU A 527 6.36 -29.96 21.42
N PRO A 528 6.30 -29.98 22.77
CA PRO A 528 7.04 -29.01 23.58
C PRO A 528 8.56 -29.21 23.50
N THR A 529 9.28 -28.13 23.18
CA THR A 529 10.75 -28.10 23.09
C THR A 529 11.40 -27.69 24.42
N PHE A 530 10.63 -27.16 25.37
CA PHE A 530 11.11 -26.77 26.70
C PHE A 530 10.08 -27.07 27.80
N GLN A 531 10.54 -27.11 29.06
CA GLN A 531 9.68 -27.29 30.24
C GLN A 531 9.65 -26.04 31.11
N GLY A 532 8.48 -25.73 31.67
CA GLY A 532 8.29 -24.57 32.53
C GLY A 532 8.33 -23.24 31.77
N ARG A 533 9.42 -22.49 31.91
CA ARG A 533 9.66 -21.22 31.21
C ARG A 533 10.77 -21.39 30.20
N HIS A 534 10.66 -20.71 29.07
CA HIS A 534 11.66 -20.75 28.02
C HIS A 534 13.00 -20.17 28.53
N PRO A 535 14.15 -20.79 28.20
CA PRO A 535 15.45 -20.37 28.74
C PRO A 535 15.87 -18.97 28.29
N LYS A 536 15.49 -18.55 27.07
CA LYS A 536 15.84 -17.24 26.50
C LYS A 536 14.82 -16.13 26.80
N ASP A 537 13.59 -16.46 27.19
CA ASP A 537 12.54 -15.47 27.50
C ASP A 537 11.59 -15.98 28.58
N SER A 538 11.69 -15.39 29.77
CA SER A 538 10.88 -15.76 30.93
C SER A 538 9.37 -15.49 30.77
N ARG A 539 8.96 -14.65 29.80
CA ARG A 539 7.55 -14.38 29.47
C ARG A 539 6.91 -15.57 28.75
N LEU A 540 7.72 -16.43 28.15
CA LEU A 540 7.29 -17.57 27.35
C LEU A 540 7.21 -18.83 28.23
N SER A 541 6.01 -19.38 28.33
CA SER A 541 5.67 -20.58 29.10
C SER A 541 4.48 -21.27 28.43
N ARG A 542 4.23 -22.55 28.75
CA ARG A 542 3.04 -23.24 28.25
C ARG A 542 1.75 -22.44 28.51
N SER A 543 1.63 -21.85 29.70
CA SER A 543 0.46 -21.04 30.07
C SER A 543 0.32 -19.78 29.23
N SER A 544 1.42 -19.05 28.99
CA SER A 544 1.36 -17.84 28.17
C SER A 544 1.12 -18.15 26.69
N ILE A 545 1.62 -19.28 26.18
CA ILE A 545 1.28 -19.77 24.83
C ILE A 545 -0.23 -20.01 24.72
N VAL A 546 -0.81 -20.78 25.65
CA VAL A 546 -2.27 -21.04 25.69
C VAL A 546 -3.05 -19.72 25.72
N GLN A 547 -2.68 -18.77 26.59
CA GLN A 547 -3.36 -17.48 26.69
C GLN A 547 -3.30 -16.67 25.38
N LYS A 548 -2.13 -16.61 24.71
CA LYS A 548 -1.97 -15.89 23.45
C LYS A 548 -2.79 -16.51 22.33
N LEU A 549 -2.81 -17.85 22.24
CA LEU A 549 -3.63 -18.57 21.27
C LEU A 549 -5.14 -18.40 21.56
N SER A 550 -5.56 -18.40 22.82
CA SER A 550 -6.96 -18.13 23.17
C SER A 550 -7.39 -16.71 22.79
N LEU A 551 -6.54 -15.70 23.03
CA LEU A 551 -6.80 -14.33 22.57
C LEU A 551 -6.82 -14.25 21.05
N LEU A 552 -5.94 -14.99 20.36
CA LEU A 552 -5.91 -15.05 18.90
C LEU A 552 -7.19 -15.67 18.33
N VAL A 553 -7.72 -16.74 18.94
CA VAL A 553 -9.03 -17.30 18.59
C VAL A 553 -10.13 -16.26 18.75
N GLY A 554 -10.12 -15.49 19.85
CA GLY A 554 -11.08 -14.40 20.07
C GLY A 554 -10.97 -13.29 19.03
N PHE A 555 -9.76 -12.92 18.63
CA PHE A 555 -9.54 -11.91 17.60
C PHE A 555 -9.98 -12.42 16.21
N LEU A 556 -9.68 -13.68 15.87
CA LEU A 556 -10.13 -14.30 14.63
C LEU A 556 -11.66 -14.43 14.57
N ASP A 557 -12.32 -14.69 15.70
CA ASP A 557 -13.79 -14.74 15.80
C ASP A 557 -14.45 -13.35 15.68
N TRP A 558 -13.74 -12.30 16.09
CA TRP A 558 -14.20 -10.93 15.93
C TRP A 558 -14.26 -10.48 14.45
N VAL A 559 -13.46 -11.10 13.58
CA VAL A 559 -13.47 -10.79 12.14
C VAL A 559 -14.78 -11.30 11.53
N HIS A 560 -15.53 -10.39 10.92
CA HIS A 560 -16.80 -10.75 10.28
C HIS A 560 -16.58 -11.70 9.10
N PRO A 561 -17.45 -12.70 8.85
CA PRO A 561 -17.29 -13.62 7.72
C PRO A 561 -17.23 -12.93 6.35
N SER A 562 -17.92 -11.78 6.20
CA SER A 562 -17.86 -10.99 4.97
C SER A 562 -16.67 -10.03 4.88
N ALA A 563 -15.78 -10.02 5.86
CA ALA A 563 -14.59 -9.19 5.85
C ALA A 563 -13.58 -9.73 4.82
N PRO A 564 -12.62 -8.90 4.38
CA PRO A 564 -11.48 -9.37 3.59
C PRO A 564 -10.78 -10.50 4.34
N ASN A 565 -10.51 -11.61 3.65
CA ASN A 565 -9.92 -12.82 4.24
C ASN A 565 -10.79 -13.50 5.34
N GLY A 566 -12.09 -13.20 5.45
CA GLY A 566 -12.97 -13.75 6.49
C GLY A 566 -12.99 -15.29 6.54
N ASP A 567 -13.04 -15.94 5.38
CA ASP A 567 -12.97 -17.41 5.28
C ASP A 567 -11.62 -17.97 5.77
N LEU A 568 -10.52 -17.25 5.50
CA LEU A 568 -9.19 -17.61 5.98
C LEU A 568 -9.10 -17.45 7.50
N CYS A 569 -9.61 -16.35 8.05
CA CYS A 569 -9.68 -16.13 9.49
C CYS A 569 -10.49 -17.24 10.19
N ALA A 570 -11.67 -17.58 9.66
CA ALA A 570 -12.52 -18.64 10.20
C ALA A 570 -11.85 -20.02 10.17
N SER A 571 -11.12 -20.31 9.07
CA SER A 571 -10.34 -21.54 8.93
C SER A 571 -9.22 -21.61 9.96
N CYS A 572 -8.44 -20.52 10.11
CA CYS A 572 -7.35 -20.44 11.09
C CYS A 572 -7.86 -20.53 12.53
N LYS A 573 -8.98 -19.88 12.84
CA LYS A 573 -9.67 -20.00 14.14
C LYS A 573 -9.95 -21.45 14.47
N THR A 574 -10.55 -22.18 13.54
CA THR A 574 -10.94 -23.59 13.72
C THR A 574 -9.72 -24.46 14.04
N VAL A 575 -8.62 -24.26 13.33
CA VAL A 575 -7.37 -25.03 13.55
C VAL A 575 -6.79 -24.74 14.93
N ILE A 576 -6.60 -23.46 15.28
CA ILE A 576 -6.01 -23.08 16.57
C ILE A 576 -6.90 -23.55 17.73
N GLN A 577 -8.22 -23.41 17.59
CA GLN A 577 -9.18 -23.87 18.60
C GLN A 577 -9.10 -25.38 18.82
N ARG A 578 -8.98 -26.19 17.75
CA ARG A 578 -8.81 -27.65 17.89
C ARG A 578 -7.53 -28.02 18.63
N VAL A 579 -6.42 -27.32 18.37
CA VAL A 579 -5.16 -27.56 19.09
C VAL A 579 -5.33 -27.25 20.58
N LEU A 580 -6.00 -26.15 20.91
CA LEU A 580 -6.32 -25.80 22.29
C LEU A 580 -7.24 -26.84 22.96
N ASP A 581 -8.31 -27.25 22.28
CA ASP A 581 -9.25 -28.24 22.79
C ASP A 581 -8.56 -29.59 23.06
N TYR A 582 -7.73 -30.05 22.13
CA TYR A 582 -6.93 -31.27 22.31
C TYR A 582 -6.00 -31.16 23.53
N GLN A 583 -5.30 -30.03 23.67
CA GLN A 583 -4.31 -29.82 24.73
C GLN A 583 -4.91 -29.54 26.12
N LEU A 584 -6.17 -29.10 26.19
CA LEU A 584 -6.86 -28.76 27.43
C LEU A 584 -7.83 -29.85 27.89
N ASN A 585 -8.45 -30.57 26.97
CA ASN A 585 -9.47 -31.58 27.27
C ASN A 585 -8.97 -33.03 27.06
N ASP A 586 -8.26 -33.30 25.95
CA ASP A 586 -8.00 -34.67 25.48
C ASP A 586 -6.60 -35.21 25.81
N ALA A 587 -5.62 -34.33 26.10
CA ALA A 587 -4.23 -34.69 26.42
C ALA A 587 -4.08 -35.61 27.65
N VAL A 588 -5.16 -35.83 28.41
CA VAL A 588 -5.19 -36.70 29.59
C VAL A 588 -5.53 -38.16 29.25
N ASN A 589 -6.05 -38.49 28.05
CA ASN A 589 -6.64 -39.82 27.81
C ASN A 589 -6.13 -40.70 26.65
N GLU A 590 -5.30 -40.26 25.70
CA GLU A 590 -4.82 -41.20 24.66
C GLU A 590 -3.37 -40.95 24.22
N LEU A 591 -2.46 -41.82 24.66
CA LEU A 591 -1.07 -41.90 24.19
C LEU A 591 -0.94 -42.51 22.77
N GLY A 592 -2.04 -42.66 22.02
CA GLY A 592 -2.12 -43.44 20.78
C GLY A 592 -2.51 -42.69 19.51
N THR A 593 -2.83 -41.39 19.58
CA THR A 593 -3.54 -40.70 18.49
C THR A 593 -2.81 -39.53 17.83
N LEU A 594 -1.53 -39.28 18.08
CA LEU A 594 -0.80 -38.21 17.36
C LEU A 594 -0.64 -38.51 15.85
N GLU A 595 -0.38 -39.78 15.48
CA GLU A 595 -0.29 -40.23 14.07
C GLU A 595 -1.65 -40.28 13.36
N GLN A 596 -2.73 -40.59 14.08
CA GLN A 596 -4.10 -40.54 13.53
C GLN A 596 -4.63 -39.10 13.44
N PHE A 597 -4.22 -38.21 14.34
CA PHE A 597 -4.52 -36.78 14.30
C PHE A 597 -3.80 -36.10 13.14
N SER A 598 -2.51 -36.40 12.93
CA SER A 598 -1.73 -35.89 11.79
C SER A 598 -2.21 -36.47 10.45
N SER A 599 -2.50 -37.77 10.38
CA SER A 599 -3.05 -38.42 9.18
C SER A 599 -4.50 -38.00 8.88
N GLY A 600 -5.30 -37.71 9.91
CA GLY A 600 -6.68 -37.22 9.79
C GLY A 600 -6.75 -35.74 9.38
N LEU A 601 -5.78 -34.91 9.83
CA LEU A 601 -5.57 -33.57 9.31
C LEU A 601 -5.17 -33.63 7.83
N ALA A 602 -4.22 -34.49 7.45
CA ALA A 602 -3.75 -34.62 6.08
C ALA A 602 -4.81 -35.20 5.10
N GLY A 603 -5.72 -36.06 5.58
CA GLY A 603 -6.72 -36.75 4.74
C GLY A 603 -8.08 -36.05 4.58
N ARG A 604 -8.46 -35.13 5.49
CA ARG A 604 -9.73 -34.37 5.40
C ARG A 604 -9.57 -32.92 5.02
N LEU A 605 -8.36 -32.39 5.11
CA LEU A 605 -8.02 -31.07 4.62
C LEU A 605 -7.33 -31.25 3.26
N ASN A 606 -8.04 -31.01 2.16
CA ASN A 606 -7.42 -30.45 0.93
C ASN A 606 -6.87 -29.01 1.17
N PHE A 607 -6.73 -28.64 2.44
CA PHE A 607 -6.08 -27.49 3.01
C PHE A 607 -4.93 -28.07 3.84
N LYS A 608 -3.87 -28.53 3.19
CA LYS A 608 -2.63 -28.69 3.94
C LYS A 608 -2.36 -27.36 4.63
N PHE A 609 -1.54 -27.37 5.68
CA PHE A 609 -1.01 -26.12 6.22
C PHE A 609 -0.32 -25.24 5.14
N GLU A 610 -0.23 -25.66 3.87
CA GLU A 610 0.05 -24.92 2.60
C GLU A 610 -0.26 -23.41 2.53
N LEU A 611 -1.28 -22.87 3.22
CA LEU A 611 -1.49 -21.40 3.23
C LEU A 611 -0.73 -20.67 4.38
N LEU A 612 -0.39 -21.40 5.44
CA LEU A 612 0.42 -20.95 6.59
C LEU A 612 1.88 -21.42 6.51
N ASN A 613 2.12 -22.48 5.74
CA ASN A 613 3.35 -22.83 5.07
C ASN A 613 3.29 -22.19 3.69
N THR A 614 3.51 -20.87 3.61
CA THR A 614 3.72 -20.13 2.35
C THR A 614 4.82 -20.72 1.45
N PHE A 615 5.47 -21.81 1.88
CA PHE A 615 6.65 -22.43 1.32
C PHE A 615 6.65 -23.97 1.38
N GLU A 616 5.51 -24.66 1.34
CA GLU A 616 5.52 -26.14 1.33
C GLU A 616 6.09 -26.76 0.03
N TRP A 617 6.34 -25.95 -1.01
CA TRP A 617 7.12 -26.35 -2.17
C TRP A 617 8.65 -26.37 -1.90
N LEU A 618 9.09 -26.07 -0.67
CA LEU A 618 10.49 -26.18 -0.21
C LEU A 618 10.88 -27.53 0.38
N ASN A 619 9.94 -28.47 0.53
CA ASN A 619 10.20 -29.80 1.10
C ASN A 619 10.19 -30.89 0.02
N THR A 620 11.01 -30.74 -1.02
CA THR A 620 11.38 -31.84 -1.94
C THR A 620 12.87 -32.07 -1.96
#